data_AF-A0AAV0IBD7-F1
#
_entry.id   AF-A0AAV0IBD7-F1
#
_cell.length_a   1.000
_cell.length_b   1.000
_cell.length_c   1.000
_cell.angle_alpha   90.00
_cell.angle_beta   90.00
_cell.angle_gamma   90.00
#
_symmetry.space_group_name_H-M   'P 1'
#
loop_
_entity.id
_entity.type
_entity.pdbx_description
1 polymer ?
#
loop_
_entity_poly.entity_id
_entity_poly.type
_entity_poly.pdbx_seq_one_letter_code
_entity_poly.pdbx_strand_id
1 'polypeptide(L)'
;LSSTTYTASILAPHCACLELICQVARNSCRTALSGNHTTIVEDDKLMEVGGLRARLGIAVGVRAGEKKVLQNTDEFFKQREKELDKIEYYQEIRLKDLSLVGNQGGIIFRALLVSITSD
;
A
#
# COMPACT_ATOMS: atom_id res chain seq x y z
N LEU A 1 17.26 0.21 -26.39
CA LEU A 1 16.35 -0.28 -25.33
C LEU A 1 15.10 0.57 -25.38
N SER A 2 13.95 -0.05 -25.69
CA SER A 2 12.67 0.66 -25.85
C SER A 2 12.29 1.41 -24.56
N SER A 3 11.58 2.54 -24.68
CA SER A 3 11.04 3.29 -23.54
C SER A 3 10.25 2.40 -22.56
N THR A 4 9.67 1.30 -23.06
CA THR A 4 8.94 0.28 -22.29
C THR A 4 9.82 -0.56 -21.36
N THR A 5 11.11 -0.76 -21.69
CA THR A 5 12.04 -1.53 -20.83
C THR A 5 12.58 -0.72 -19.65
N TYR A 6 12.57 0.61 -19.75
CA TYR A 6 13.06 1.52 -18.70
C TYR A 6 12.01 1.74 -17.60
N THR A 7 10.73 1.76 -17.97
CA THR A 7 9.62 1.85 -17.00
C THR A 7 9.51 0.56 -16.17
N ALA A 8 9.65 -0.62 -16.79
CA ALA A 8 9.56 -1.90 -16.09
C ALA A 8 10.67 -2.10 -15.03
N SER A 9 11.88 -1.61 -15.28
CA SER A 9 13.03 -1.77 -14.37
C SER A 9 13.00 -0.81 -13.18
N ILE A 10 12.35 0.35 -13.34
CA ILE A 10 12.19 1.36 -12.28
C ILE A 10 10.96 1.07 -11.41
N LEU A 11 9.86 0.59 -12.00
CA LEU A 11 8.59 0.38 -11.31
C LEU A 11 8.50 -0.93 -10.50
N ALA A 12 9.12 -2.01 -11.00
CA ALA A 12 9.13 -3.32 -10.35
C ALA A 12 9.56 -3.31 -8.87
N PRO A 13 10.64 -2.61 -8.45
CA PRO A 13 11.03 -2.58 -7.04
C PRO A 13 10.02 -1.84 -6.14
N HIS A 14 9.24 -0.90 -6.68
CA HIS A 14 8.29 -0.12 -5.89
C HIS A 14 6.97 -0.87 -5.67
N CYS A 15 6.51 -1.64 -6.66
CA CYS A 15 5.42 -2.62 -6.48
C CYS A 15 5.79 -3.69 -5.45
N ALA A 16 7.03 -4.20 -5.48
CA ALA A 16 7.51 -5.21 -4.54
C ALA A 16 7.53 -4.71 -3.08
N CYS A 17 7.82 -3.42 -2.84
CA CYS A 17 7.78 -2.84 -1.50
C CYS A 17 6.36 -2.83 -0.90
N LEU A 18 5.36 -2.39 -1.67
CA LEU A 18 3.98 -2.34 -1.17
C LEU A 18 3.41 -3.74 -0.96
N GLU A 19 3.71 -4.67 -1.86
CA GLU A 19 3.34 -6.08 -1.71
C GLU A 19 3.90 -6.65 -0.39
N LEU A 20 5.18 -6.42 -0.12
CA LEU A 20 5.83 -6.88 1.11
C LEU A 20 5.18 -6.28 2.36
N ILE A 21 4.88 -4.97 2.35
CA ILE A 21 4.21 -4.30 3.48
C ILE A 21 2.84 -4.93 3.73
N CYS A 22 2.06 -5.18 2.67
CA CYS A 22 0.75 -5.79 2.83
C CYS A 22 0.87 -7.21 3.41
N GLN A 23 1.77 -8.03 2.87
CA GLN A 23 1.99 -9.39 3.36
C GLN A 23 2.41 -9.41 4.83
N VAL A 24 3.35 -8.54 5.23
CA VAL A 24 3.82 -8.43 6.61
C VAL A 24 2.69 -7.98 7.53
N ALA A 25 1.92 -6.96 7.15
CA ALA A 25 0.80 -6.45 7.94
C ALA A 25 -0.28 -7.53 8.15
N ARG A 26 -0.66 -8.22 7.07
CA ARG A 26 -1.65 -9.30 7.10
C ARG A 26 -1.20 -10.49 7.94
N ASN A 27 0.04 -10.94 7.75
CA ASN A 27 0.60 -12.04 8.54
C ASN A 27 0.65 -11.68 10.03
N SER A 28 1.05 -10.44 10.36
CA SER A 28 1.06 -9.96 11.74
C SER A 28 -0.34 -9.96 12.37
N CYS A 29 -1.35 -9.49 11.62
CA CYS A 29 -2.75 -9.51 12.08
C CYS A 29 -3.24 -10.95 12.30
N ARG A 30 -2.94 -11.87 11.39
CA ARG A 30 -3.32 -13.29 11.53
C ARG A 30 -2.64 -13.96 12.72
N THR A 31 -1.35 -13.71 12.92
CA THR A 31 -0.60 -14.22 14.08
C THR A 31 -1.19 -13.68 15.39
N ALA A 32 -1.44 -12.37 15.46
CA ALA A 32 -2.06 -11.75 16.63
C ALA A 32 -3.46 -12.33 16.93
N LEU A 33 -4.30 -12.51 15.90
CA LEU A 33 -5.62 -13.11 16.04
C LEU A 33 -5.55 -14.56 16.53
N SER A 34 -4.62 -15.37 16.00
CA SER A 34 -4.45 -16.77 16.42
C SER A 34 -3.93 -16.94 17.85
N GLY A 35 -3.28 -15.92 18.41
CA GLY A 35 -2.79 -15.93 19.80
C GLY A 35 -3.90 -15.76 20.84
N ASN A 36 -5.12 -15.44 20.43
CA ASN A 36 -6.24 -15.25 21.34
C ASN A 36 -6.91 -16.60 21.68
N HIS A 37 -7.23 -16.80 22.95
CA HIS A 37 -7.89 -18.02 23.43
C HIS A 37 -9.40 -18.07 23.15
N THR A 38 -10.01 -16.95 22.77
CA THR A 38 -11.44 -16.85 22.46
C THR A 38 -11.67 -16.18 21.12
N THR A 39 -12.80 -16.51 20.48
CA THR A 39 -13.27 -15.88 19.25
C THR A 39 -14.02 -14.57 19.53
N ILE A 40 -14.27 -13.76 18.50
CA ILE A 40 -15.07 -12.53 18.63
C ILE A 40 -16.51 -12.88 19.04
N VAL A 41 -17.08 -13.93 18.43
CA VAL A 41 -18.46 -14.37 18.68
C VAL A 41 -18.64 -14.83 20.14
N GLU A 42 -17.68 -15.55 20.69
CA GLU A 42 -17.72 -15.97 22.10
C GLU A 42 -17.69 -14.77 23.05
N ASP A 43 -16.86 -13.77 22.75
CA ASP A 43 -16.76 -12.58 23.60
C ASP A 43 -17.99 -11.68 23.50
N ASP A 44 -18.54 -11.50 22.30
CA ASP A 44 -19.77 -10.74 22.10
C ASP A 44 -20.94 -11.42 22.84
N LYS A 45 -21.07 -12.75 22.74
CA LYS A 45 -22.05 -13.52 23.53
C LYS A 45 -21.83 -13.38 25.04
N LEU A 46 -20.57 -13.40 25.49
CA LEU A 46 -20.26 -13.25 26.91
C LEU A 46 -20.68 -11.87 27.44
N MET A 47 -20.57 -10.83 26.61
CA MET A 47 -21.04 -9.48 26.91
C MET A 47 -22.56 -9.37 26.88
N GLU A 48 -23.24 -10.06 25.96
CA GLU A 48 -24.71 -10.09 25.86
C GLU A 48 -25.39 -10.80 27.05
N VAL A 49 -24.82 -11.91 27.53
CA VAL A 49 -25.34 -12.66 28.69
C VAL A 49 -25.34 -11.81 29.96
N GLY A 50 -24.45 -10.82 30.05
CA GLY A 50 -24.39 -9.90 31.18
C GLY A 50 -23.90 -10.56 32.48
N GLY A 51 -24.04 -9.85 33.61
CA GLY A 51 -23.63 -10.36 34.93
C GLY A 51 -22.13 -10.43 35.16
N LEU A 52 -21.31 -9.87 34.26
CA LEU A 52 -19.86 -9.83 34.41
C LEU A 52 -19.45 -8.85 35.50
N ARG A 53 -18.46 -9.24 36.31
CA ARG A 53 -17.76 -8.31 37.21
C ARG A 53 -17.12 -7.20 36.39
N ALA A 54 -17.09 -5.97 36.91
CA ALA A 54 -16.62 -4.79 36.18
C ALA A 54 -15.29 -4.98 35.44
N ARG A 55 -14.26 -5.53 36.12
CA ARG A 55 -12.94 -5.79 35.50
C ARG A 55 -13.00 -6.82 34.37
N LEU A 56 -13.84 -7.83 34.50
CA LEU A 56 -14.01 -8.85 33.47
C LEU A 56 -14.74 -8.29 32.25
N GLY A 57 -15.78 -7.48 32.46
CA GLY A 57 -16.47 -6.77 31.37
C GLY A 57 -15.53 -5.88 30.56
N ILE A 58 -14.66 -5.12 31.23
CA ILE A 58 -13.63 -4.31 30.56
C ILE A 58 -12.68 -5.21 29.76
N ALA A 59 -12.15 -6.28 30.36
CA ALA A 59 -11.20 -7.16 29.68
C ALA A 59 -11.81 -7.85 28.44
N VAL A 60 -13.07 -8.27 28.53
CA VAL A 60 -13.81 -8.90 27.42
C VAL A 60 -14.08 -7.87 26.32
N GLY A 61 -14.52 -6.66 26.69
CA GLY A 61 -14.76 -5.57 25.75
C GLY A 61 -13.49 -5.15 25.00
N VAL A 62 -12.36 -4.99 25.71
CA VAL A 62 -11.08 -4.63 25.11
C VAL A 62 -10.62 -5.69 24.11
N ARG A 63 -10.54 -6.95 24.51
CA ARG A 63 -10.05 -8.00 23.60
C ARG A 63 -11.01 -8.24 22.42
N ALA A 64 -12.32 -8.09 22.59
CA ALA A 64 -13.28 -8.17 21.49
C ALA A 64 -13.08 -7.02 20.49
N GLY A 65 -12.86 -5.80 21.00
CA GLY A 65 -12.54 -4.62 20.20
C GLY A 65 -11.24 -4.78 19.43
N GLU A 66 -10.16 -5.19 20.10
CA GLU A 66 -8.86 -5.45 19.47
C GLU A 66 -8.96 -6.47 18.33
N LYS A 67 -9.67 -7.58 18.54
CA LYS A 67 -9.89 -8.59 17.49
C LYS A 67 -10.65 -8.04 16.29
N LYS A 68 -11.69 -7.21 16.51
CA LYS A 68 -12.44 -6.55 15.42
C LYS A 68 -11.54 -5.61 14.62
N VAL A 69 -10.68 -4.83 15.28
CA VAL A 69 -9.71 -3.94 14.63
C VAL A 69 -8.68 -4.73 13.83
N LEU A 70 -8.15 -5.83 14.38
CA LEU A 70 -7.19 -6.69 13.67
C LEU A 70 -7.81 -7.33 12.42
N GLN A 71 -9.06 -7.80 12.48
CA GLN A 71 -9.77 -8.33 11.31
C GLN A 71 -9.98 -7.27 10.24
N ASN A 72 -10.46 -6.09 10.62
CA ASN A 72 -10.67 -4.99 9.68
C ASN A 72 -9.35 -4.54 9.03
N THR A 73 -8.25 -4.58 9.78
CA THR A 73 -6.91 -4.24 9.26
C THR A 73 -6.41 -5.29 8.26
N ASP A 74 -6.56 -6.59 8.55
CA ASP A 74 -6.21 -7.65 7.59
C ASP A 74 -7.03 -7.51 6.30
N GLU A 75 -8.34 -7.25 6.40
CA GLU A 75 -9.21 -7.04 5.24
C GLU A 75 -8.81 -5.81 4.42
N PHE A 76 -8.46 -4.72 5.09
CA PHE A 76 -7.96 -3.51 4.42
C PHE A 76 -6.72 -3.82 3.58
N PHE A 77 -5.70 -4.46 4.16
CA PHE A 77 -4.48 -4.79 3.42
C PHE A 77 -4.72 -5.86 2.35
N LYS A 78 -5.64 -6.81 2.58
CA LYS A 78 -6.06 -7.78 1.57
C LYS A 78 -6.70 -7.12 0.36
N GLN A 79 -7.47 -6.05 0.57
CA GLN A 79 -8.03 -5.28 -0.54
C GLN A 79 -6.95 -4.48 -1.26
N ARG A 80 -6.00 -3.89 -0.53
CA ARG A 80 -4.84 -3.19 -1.12
C ARG A 80 -3.98 -4.11 -1.98
N GLU A 81 -3.76 -5.36 -1.56
CA GLU A 81 -3.05 -6.35 -2.38
C GLU A 81 -3.70 -6.59 -3.74
N LYS A 82 -5.04 -6.60 -3.82
CA LYS A 82 -5.77 -6.76 -5.09
C LYS A 82 -5.71 -5.53 -5.98
N GLU A 83 -5.41 -4.38 -5.41
CA GLU A 83 -5.35 -3.10 -6.10
C GLU A 83 -3.92 -2.67 -6.42
N LEU A 84 -2.93 -3.52 -6.17
CA LEU A 84 -1.51 -3.19 -6.35
C LEU A 84 -1.21 -2.66 -7.76
N ASP A 85 -1.80 -3.29 -8.78
CA ASP A 85 -1.63 -2.91 -10.19
C ASP A 85 -2.31 -1.59 -10.57
N LYS A 86 -3.13 -1.02 -9.67
CA LYS A 86 -3.89 0.22 -9.90
C LYS A 86 -3.26 1.42 -9.17
N ILE A 87 -2.23 1.19 -8.36
CA ILE A 87 -1.59 2.23 -7.58
C ILE A 87 -0.51 2.87 -8.45
N GLU A 88 -0.74 4.12 -8.83
CA GLU A 88 0.26 4.91 -9.54
C GLU A 88 1.41 5.24 -8.58
N TYR A 89 2.60 4.71 -8.86
CA TYR A 89 3.77 4.99 -8.03
C TYR A 89 4.38 6.33 -8.40
N TYR A 90 5.08 6.94 -7.43
CA TYR A 90 5.70 8.26 -7.56
C TYR A 90 6.56 8.40 -8.84
N GLN A 91 7.20 7.31 -9.28
CA GLN A 91 7.99 7.30 -10.51
C GLN A 91 7.14 7.31 -11.79
N GLU A 92 5.95 6.70 -11.81
CA GLU A 92 5.00 6.82 -12.92
C GLU A 92 4.47 8.24 -13.06
N ILE A 93 4.16 8.89 -11.92
CA ILE A 93 3.72 10.30 -11.91
C ILE A 93 4.81 11.21 -12.48
N ARG A 94 6.07 10.98 -12.12
CA ARG A 94 7.22 11.78 -12.63
C ARG A 94 7.47 11.57 -14.12
N LEU A 95 7.14 10.40 -14.66
CA LEU A 95 7.28 10.08 -16.08
C LEU A 95 6.13 10.62 -16.93
N LYS A 96 4.96 10.94 -16.34
CA LYS A 96 3.82 11.54 -17.05
C LYS A 96 4.10 12.95 -17.58
N ASP A 97 4.98 13.71 -16.92
CA ASP A 97 5.39 15.07 -17.36
C ASP A 97 6.56 15.07 -18.36
N LEU A 98 7.09 13.91 -18.72
CA LEU A 98 7.97 13.84 -19.87
C LEU A 98 7.10 13.96 -21.12
N SER A 99 7.04 15.16 -21.67
CA SER A 99 6.48 15.43 -23.01
C SER A 99 7.34 14.74 -24.10
N LEU A 100 7.39 13.40 -24.09
CA LEU A 100 8.18 12.57 -25.00
C LEU A 100 7.66 12.65 -26.44
N VAL A 101 6.48 13.22 -26.65
CA VAL A 101 5.94 13.64 -27.95
C VAL A 101 5.80 15.17 -27.94
N GLY A 102 6.94 15.87 -27.81
CA GLY A 102 7.05 17.30 -28.11
C GLY A 102 7.36 17.48 -29.61
N ASN A 103 6.58 18.31 -30.31
CA ASN A 103 6.88 18.69 -31.68
C ASN A 103 8.25 19.41 -31.77
N GLN A 104 9.18 18.82 -32.52
CA GLN A 104 10.42 19.42 -33.04
C GLN A 104 11.35 20.15 -32.03
N GLY A 105 11.99 19.39 -31.14
CA GLY A 105 13.22 19.84 -30.45
C GLY A 105 14.46 19.99 -31.36
N GLY A 106 14.36 19.62 -32.65
CA GLY A 106 15.47 19.67 -33.61
C GLY A 106 15.86 21.07 -34.09
N ILE A 107 15.03 22.09 -33.87
CA ILE A 107 15.30 23.46 -34.36
C ILE A 107 16.01 24.31 -33.28
N ILE A 108 15.75 24.06 -31.99
CA ILE A 108 16.31 24.87 -30.89
C ILE A 108 17.81 24.59 -30.67
N PHE A 109 18.29 23.36 -30.91
CA PHE A 109 19.71 23.03 -30.75
C PHE A 109 20.62 23.63 -31.85
N ARG A 110 20.06 23.98 -33.02
CA ARG A 110 20.87 24.48 -34.16
C ARG A 110 21.24 25.96 -34.00
N ALA A 111 20.41 26.75 -33.31
CA ALA A 111 20.68 28.16 -33.07
C ALA A 111 21.82 28.38 -32.07
N LEU A 112 21.90 27.54 -31.02
CA LEU A 112 22.94 27.68 -30.00
C LEU A 112 24.34 27.32 -30.52
N LEU A 113 24.44 26.34 -31.44
CA LEU A 113 25.71 25.90 -32.00
C LEU A 113 26.34 26.93 -32.94
N VAL A 114 25.54 27.70 -33.70
CA VAL A 114 26.03 28.76 -34.59
C VAL A 114 26.59 29.95 -33.80
N SER A 115 26.03 30.25 -32.62
CA SER A 115 26.52 31.32 -31.76
C SER A 115 27.83 30.97 -31.03
N ILE A 116 28.18 29.69 -30.89
CA ILE A 116 29.42 29.26 -30.20
C ILE A 116 30.59 29.09 -31.19
N THR A 117 30.31 28.89 -32.49
CA THR A 117 31.34 28.71 -33.51
C THR A 117 31.63 29.96 -34.36
N SER A 118 31.13 31.13 -33.95
CA SER A 118 31.30 32.39 -34.70
C SER A 118 32.06 33.49 -33.94
N ASP A 119 32.74 33.15 -32.84
CA ASP A 119 33.76 33.99 -32.19
C ASP A 119 35.15 33.33 -32.33
#